data_AF-A0A1M2VQI1-F1
#
_entry.id   AF-A0A1M2VQI1-F1
#
_cell.length_a   1.000
_cell.length_b   1.000
_cell.length_c   1.000
_cell.angle_alpha   90.00
_cell.angle_beta   90.00
_cell.angle_gamma   90.00
#
_symmetry.space_group_name_H-M   'P 1'
#
loop_
_entity.id
_entity.type
_entity.pdbx_description
1 polymer ?
#
loop_
_entity_poly.entity_id
_entity_poly.type
_entity_poly.pdbx_seq_one_letter_code
_entity_poly.pdbx_strand_id
1 'polypeptide(L)' 'MTGRRMEDEDGPEAKWRVGDGYITVNVEDLVLVGLQHVSMGSWQAHVRVLRRQ' A
#
# COMPACT_ATOMS: atom_id res chain seq x y z
N MET A 1 13.26 4.38 -27.43
CA MET A 1 12.56 3.69 -26.34
C MET A 1 11.67 4.72 -25.66
N THR A 2 10.39 4.75 -26.01
CA THR A 2 9.42 5.67 -25.39
C THR A 2 9.15 5.15 -23.98
N GLY A 3 9.72 5.81 -22.97
CA GLY A 3 9.39 5.49 -21.58
C GLY A 3 7.89 5.69 -21.40
N ARG A 4 7.15 4.60 -21.11
CA ARG A 4 5.77 4.71 -20.64
C ARG A 4 5.80 5.61 -19.42
N ARG A 5 5.27 6.82 -19.55
CA ARG A 5 4.86 7.65 -18.42
C ARG A 5 3.85 6.80 -17.67
N MET A 6 4.19 6.38 -16.44
CA MET A 6 3.21 5.74 -15.57
C MET A 6 2.03 6.69 -15.49
N GLU A 7 0.84 6.17 -15.75
CA GLU A 7 -0.43 6.89 -15.75
C GLU A 7 -0.74 7.31 -14.30
N ASP A 8 -0.02 8.31 -13.80
CA ASP A 8 -0.32 9.03 -12.55
C ASP A 8 -1.15 10.30 -12.86
N GLU A 9 -1.89 10.33 -13.98
CA GLU A 9 -2.68 11.51 -14.37
C GLU A 9 -3.94 11.69 -13.52
N ASP A 10 -4.45 10.59 -12.93
CA ASP A 10 -5.48 10.62 -11.90
C ASP A 10 -4.85 10.18 -10.59
N GLY A 11 -4.25 11.13 -9.86
CA GLY A 11 -3.64 10.87 -8.55
C GLY A 11 -4.56 9.99 -7.68
N PRO A 12 -3.99 9.16 -6.78
CA PRO A 12 -4.62 7.97 -6.21
C PRO A 12 -6.10 8.22 -5.93
N GLU A 13 -6.96 7.39 -6.54
CA GLU A 13 -8.42 7.51 -6.41
C GLU A 13 -8.75 7.80 -4.95
N ALA A 14 -9.61 8.79 -4.67
CA ALA A 14 -9.83 9.30 -3.32
C ALA A 14 -10.16 8.19 -2.30
N LYS A 15 -10.75 7.08 -2.76
CA LYS A 15 -11.05 5.89 -1.97
C LYS A 15 -9.83 5.11 -1.48
N TRP A 16 -8.64 5.36 -2.01
CA TRP A 16 -7.37 4.68 -1.69
C TRP A 16 -6.34 5.60 -1.02
N ARG A 17 -6.67 6.88 -0.82
CA ARG A 17 -5.79 7.82 -0.11
C ARG A 17 -5.73 7.46 1.37
N VAL A 18 -4.52 7.53 1.93
CA VAL A 18 -4.26 7.26 3.35
C VAL A 18 -3.92 8.58 4.05
N GLY A 19 -4.55 8.84 5.21
CA GLY A 19 -4.33 10.03 6.01
C GLY A 19 -5.63 10.68 6.50
N ASP A 20 -5.49 11.77 7.25
CA ASP A 20 -6.63 12.48 7.85
C ASP A 20 -7.64 12.92 6.78
N GLY A 21 -8.91 12.54 6.97
CA GLY A 21 -10.00 12.80 6.02
C GLY A 21 -10.14 11.77 4.88
N TYR A 22 -9.31 10.72 4.85
CA TYR A 22 -9.39 9.60 3.89
C TYR A 22 -9.38 8.24 4.61
N ILE A 23 -8.82 7.18 4.02
CA ILE A 23 -8.63 5.92 4.75
C ILE A 23 -7.59 6.16 5.85
N THR A 24 -8.03 6.16 7.10
CA THR A 24 -7.12 5.99 8.23
C THR A 24 -6.81 4.50 8.35
N VAL A 25 -5.56 4.13 8.08
CA VAL A 25 -5.06 2.78 8.33
C VAL A 25 -4.24 2.84 9.62
N ASN A 26 -4.76 2.29 10.70
CA ASN A 26 -3.97 2.12 11.91
C ASN A 26 -3.18 0.82 11.81
N VAL A 27 -2.16 0.67 12.65
CA VAL A 27 -1.34 -0.55 12.65
C VAL A 27 -2.18 -1.78 12.99
N GLU A 28 -3.17 -1.64 13.88
CA GLU A 28 -4.13 -2.66 14.25
C GLU A 28 -5.09 -3.07 13.12
N ASP A 29 -5.18 -2.28 12.06
CA ASP A 29 -5.96 -2.61 10.86
C ASP A 29 -5.14 -3.44 9.86
N LEU A 30 -3.84 -3.62 10.09
CA LEU A 30 -2.95 -4.38 9.23
C LEU A 30 -2.80 -5.82 9.69
N VAL A 31 -3.12 -6.75 8.81
CA VAL A 31 -2.81 -8.17 8.98
C VAL A 31 -1.64 -8.53 8.08
N LEU A 32 -0.55 -8.99 8.70
CA LEU A 32 0.57 -9.57 7.96
C LEU A 32 0.13 -10.90 7.33
N VAL A 33 0.14 -10.97 6.01
CA VAL A 33 -0.22 -12.17 5.25
C VAL A 33 0.98 -12.92 4.71
N GLY A 34 2.15 -12.30 4.70
CA GLY A 34 3.37 -12.94 4.27
C GLY A 34 4.60 -12.09 4.50
N LEU A 35 5.74 -12.77 4.59
CA LEU A 35 7.05 -12.16 4.59
C LEU A 35 7.84 -12.76 3.44
N GLN A 36 8.32 -11.90 2.54
CA GLN A 36 9.17 -12.30 1.44
C GLN A 36 10.58 -11.81 1.72
N HIS A 37 11.53 -12.74 1.76
CA HIS A 37 12.94 -12.38 1.80
C HIS A 37 13.30 -11.68 0.50
N VAL A 38 13.93 -10.51 0.63
CA VAL A 38 14.53 -9.76 -0.48
C VAL A 38 16.05 -9.74 -0.31
N SER A 39 16.80 -9.40 -1.36
CA SER A 39 18.27 -9.50 -1.37
C SER A 39 18.93 -8.79 -0.18
N MET A 40 20.17 -9.21 0.16
CA MET A 40 20.97 -8.62 1.24
C MET A 40 20.33 -8.71 2.63
N GLY A 41 19.61 -9.81 2.93
CA GLY A 41 19.06 -10.07 4.26
C GLY A 41 17.85 -9.22 4.65
N SER A 42 17.30 -8.46 3.70
CA SER A 42 16.12 -7.62 3.93
C SER A 42 14.83 -8.44 3.76
N TRP A 43 13.73 -7.97 4.35
CA TRP A 43 12.43 -8.63 4.26
C TRP A 43 11.35 -7.62 3.88
N GLN A 44 10.44 -8.03 3.00
CA GLN A 44 9.27 -7.26 2.62
C GLN A 44 8.02 -7.88 3.23
N ALA A 45 7.25 -7.06 3.95
CA ALA A 45 5.97 -7.45 4.52
C ALA A 45 4.86 -7.28 3.49
N HIS A 46 4.07 -8.35 3.29
CA HIS A 46 2.81 -8.28 2.58
C HIS A 46 1.69 -8.17 3.62
N VAL A 47 0.98 -7.05 3.61
CA VAL A 47 -0.10 -6.77 4.55
C VAL A 47 -1.43 -6.66 3.84
N ARG A 48 -2.50 -7.06 4.52
CA ARG A 48 -3.88 -6.75 4.14
C ARG A 48 -4.45 -5.73 5.12
N VAL A 49 -5.13 -4.72 4.59
CA VAL A 49 -5.90 -3.77 5.41
C VAL A 49 -7.26 -4.38 5.68
N LEU A 50 -7.60 -4.53 6.95
CA LEU A 50 -8.95 -4.84 7.39
C LEU A 50 -9.72 -3.52 7.53
N ARG A 51 -10.75 -3.33 6.70
CA ARG A 51 -11.67 -2.22 6.89
C ARG A 51 -12.66 -2.59 7.98
N ARG A 52 -12.56 -1.96 9.15
CA ARG A 52 -13.67 -1.97 10.12
C ARG A 52 -14.73 -0.99 9.60
N GLN A 53 -15.96 -1.48 9.44
CA GLN A 53 -17.12 -0.65 9.09
C GLN A 53 -17.49 0.26 10.24
#